data_AF-A0A6B3GGY8-F1
#
_entry.id   AF-A0A6B3GGY8-F1
#
_cell.length_a   1.000
_cell.length_b   1.000
_cell.length_c   1.000
_cell.angle_alpha   90.00
_cell.angle_beta   90.00
_cell.angle_gamma   90.00
#
_symmetry.space_group_name_H-M   'P 1'
#
loop_
_entity.id
_entity.type
_entity.pdbx_description
1 polymer ?
#
loop_
_entity_poly.entity_id
_entity_poly.type
_entity_poly.pdbx_seq_one_letter_code
_entity_poly.pdbx_strand_id
1 'polypeptide(L)'
;YPIAAGERGTGWLKLTAEGRAGHGSKVNRENAVSALAAAVARIGEHEWPIRLTPTVRAAITEIAALHGITADLDDPGFDVAQLLGKLGPAASLVENTVRNSS
;
A
#
# COMPACT_ATOMS: atom_id res chain seq x y z
N TYR A 1 2.28 -25.22 5.95
CA TYR A 1 1.20 -24.67 5.11
C TYR A 1 0.60 -23.47 5.86
N PRO A 2 0.29 -22.35 5.20
CA PRO A 2 -0.20 -21.15 5.88
C PRO A 2 -1.64 -21.33 6.37
N ILE A 3 -1.95 -20.75 7.53
CA ILE A 3 -3.31 -20.62 8.08
C ILE A 3 -3.66 -19.13 8.08
N ALA A 4 -4.81 -18.77 7.51
CA ALA A 4 -5.28 -17.39 7.53
C ALA A 4 -5.68 -16.98 8.95
N ALA A 5 -5.18 -15.83 9.41
CA ALA A 5 -5.45 -15.28 10.74
C ALA A 5 -6.33 -14.02 10.70
N GLY A 6 -6.71 -13.56 9.51
CA GLY A 6 -7.57 -12.39 9.29
C GLY A 6 -7.57 -11.94 7.84
N GLU A 7 -8.46 -10.98 7.54
CA GLU A 7 -8.61 -10.39 6.21
C GLU A 7 -8.46 -8.87 6.27
N ARG A 8 -7.99 -8.26 5.18
CA ARG A 8 -7.96 -6.79 5.04
C ARG A 8 -9.37 -6.28 4.81
N GLY A 9 -9.72 -5.18 5.47
CA GLY A 9 -10.96 -4.46 5.17
C GLY A 9 -10.89 -3.67 3.87
N THR A 10 -12.07 -3.31 3.34
CA THR A 10 -12.20 -2.48 2.14
C THR A 10 -12.74 -1.10 2.50
N GLY A 11 -12.05 -0.06 2.05
CA GLY A 11 -12.54 1.33 2.11
C GLY A 11 -13.17 1.74 0.78
N TRP A 12 -14.36 2.34 0.83
CA TRP A 12 -15.04 2.89 -0.35
C TRP A 12 -15.03 4.41 -0.30
N LEU A 13 -14.88 5.05 -1.46
CA LEU A 13 -14.80 6.51 -1.59
C LEU A 13 -15.79 7.00 -2.65
N LYS A 14 -16.48 8.10 -2.35
CA LYS A 14 -17.23 8.89 -3.35
C LYS A 14 -16.50 10.21 -3.55
N LEU A 15 -16.01 10.44 -4.76
CA LEU A 15 -15.36 11.70 -5.13
C LEU A 15 -16.36 12.59 -5.88
N THR A 16 -16.32 13.89 -5.61
CA THR A 16 -17.13 14.89 -6.30
C THR A 16 -16.25 16.10 -6.57
N ALA A 17 -16.33 16.63 -7.79
CA ALA A 17 -15.59 17.80 -8.22
C ALA A 17 -16.56 18.78 -8.88
N GLU A 18 -16.38 20.06 -8.57
CA GLU A 18 -17.10 21.16 -9.19
C GLU A 18 -16.13 22.01 -9.99
N GLY A 19 -16.61 22.66 -11.04
CA GLY A 19 -15.79 23.42 -11.96
C GLY A 19 -16.61 24.33 -12.85
N ARG A 20 -15.93 25.21 -13.60
CA ARG A 20 -16.58 26.15 -14.51
C ARG A 20 -16.92 25.45 -15.82
N ALA A 21 -18.18 25.55 -16.27
CA ALA A 21 -18.57 25.11 -17.60
C ALA A 21 -17.87 25.97 -18.68
N GLY A 22 -17.48 25.37 -19.81
CA GLY A 22 -16.81 26.07 -20.89
C GLY A 22 -16.87 25.32 -22.21
N HIS A 23 -16.67 26.05 -23.32
CA HIS A 23 -16.62 25.44 -24.65
C HIS A 23 -15.33 24.62 -24.82
N GLY A 24 -15.44 23.38 -25.32
CA GLY A 24 -14.29 22.48 -25.50
C GLY A 24 -13.15 22.97 -26.39
N SER A 25 -13.35 24.02 -27.20
CA SER A 25 -12.30 24.64 -28.02
C SER A 25 -11.46 25.68 -27.27
N LYS A 26 -11.85 26.04 -26.04
CA LYS A 26 -11.15 27.04 -25.21
C LYS A 26 -10.48 26.37 -24.01
N VAL A 27 -9.34 26.92 -23.60
CA VAL A 27 -8.65 26.49 -22.38
C VAL A 27 -9.55 26.73 -21.17
N ASN A 28 -9.77 25.69 -20.38
CA ASN A 28 -10.51 25.74 -19.13
C ASN A 28 -9.66 25.16 -17.99
N ARG A 29 -9.14 26.03 -17.12
CA ARG A 29 -8.32 25.62 -15.96
C ARG A 29 -9.13 25.14 -14.78
N GLU A 30 -10.45 25.28 -14.82
CA GLU A 30 -11.39 24.92 -13.74
C GLU A 30 -12.29 23.76 -14.19
N ASN A 31 -11.76 22.83 -14.99
CA ASN A 31 -12.52 21.68 -15.49
C ASN A 31 -12.67 20.59 -14.40
N ALA A 32 -13.91 20.28 -14.01
CA ALA A 32 -14.21 19.29 -12.98
C ALA A 32 -13.72 17.88 -13.32
N VAL A 33 -13.76 17.48 -14.59
CA VAL A 33 -13.29 16.15 -15.04
C VAL A 33 -11.77 16.07 -14.91
N SER A 34 -11.04 17.10 -15.33
CA SER A 34 -9.58 17.15 -15.17
C SER A 34 -9.17 17.13 -13.69
N ALA A 35 -9.90 17.87 -12.83
CA ALA A 35 -9.66 17.87 -11.40
C ALA A 35 -9.90 16.48 -10.77
N LEU A 36 -10.99 15.81 -11.14
CA LEU A 36 -11.31 14.46 -10.67
C LEU A 36 -10.28 13.43 -11.15
N ALA A 37 -9.90 13.47 -12.43
CA ALA A 37 -8.89 12.58 -13.00
C ALA A 37 -7.53 12.75 -12.28
N ALA A 38 -7.13 13.99 -12.02
CA ALA A 38 -5.91 14.27 -11.25
C ALA A 38 -6.00 13.75 -9.81
N ALA A 39 -7.18 13.80 -9.17
CA ALA A 39 -7.37 13.24 -7.84
C ALA A 39 -7.26 11.71 -7.83
N VAL A 40 -7.85 11.03 -8.82
CA VAL A 40 -7.73 9.57 -8.98
C VAL A 40 -6.27 9.17 -9.20
N ALA A 41 -5.54 9.89 -10.06
CA ALA A 41 -4.12 9.63 -10.29
C ALA A 41 -3.31 9.75 -9.00
N ARG A 42 -3.50 10.83 -8.21
CA ARG A 42 -2.82 10.99 -6.90
C ARG A 42 -3.14 9.88 -5.91
N ILE A 43 -4.36 9.34 -5.91
CA ILE A 43 -4.73 8.20 -5.05
C ILE A 43 -4.01 6.93 -5.51
N GLY A 44 -3.99 6.66 -6.82
CA GLY A 44 -3.29 5.50 -7.39
C GLY A 44 -1.77 5.54 -7.17
N GLU A 45 -1.18 6.72 -7.19
CA GLU A 45 0.25 6.95 -6.95
C GLU A 45 0.60 7.08 -5.46
N HIS A 46 -0.38 7.05 -4.56
CA HIS A 46 -0.11 7.20 -3.12
C HIS A 46 0.60 5.98 -2.57
N GLU A 47 1.87 6.15 -2.18
CA GLU A 47 2.59 5.15 -1.41
C GLU A 47 2.10 5.13 0.04
N TRP A 48 1.30 4.12 0.37
CA TRP A 48 0.84 3.90 1.74
C TRP A 48 2.01 3.58 2.67
N PRO A 49 2.01 4.13 3.90
CA PRO A 49 3.05 3.83 4.87
C PRO A 49 3.04 2.35 5.25
N ILE A 50 4.22 1.83 5.60
CA ILE A 50 4.34 0.50 6.20
C ILE A 50 3.61 0.48 7.55
N ARG A 51 2.73 -0.49 7.71
CA ARG A 51 1.98 -0.71 8.95
C ARG A 51 1.89 -2.20 9.26
N LEU A 52 2.86 -2.68 10.03
CA LEU A 52 2.90 -4.08 10.44
C LEU A 52 1.95 -4.30 11.62
N THR A 53 0.84 -5.00 11.39
CA THR A 53 -0.04 -5.43 12.47
C THR A 53 0.65 -6.50 13.32
N PRO A 54 0.22 -6.76 14.56
CA PRO A 54 0.82 -7.81 15.40
C PRO A 54 0.92 -9.16 14.70
N THR A 55 -0.11 -9.55 13.95
CA THR A 55 -0.15 -10.79 13.17
C THR A 55 0.88 -10.81 12.04
N VAL A 56 1.02 -9.69 11.30
CA VAL A 56 2.01 -9.58 10.21
C VAL A 56 3.42 -9.59 10.77
N ARG A 57 3.66 -8.91 11.90
CA ARG A 57 4.95 -8.94 12.60
C ARG A 57 5.34 -10.36 12.98
N ALA A 58 4.43 -11.10 13.62
CA ALA A 58 4.68 -12.49 13.99
C ALA A 58 5.00 -13.37 12.77
N ALA A 59 4.21 -13.25 11.69
CA ALA A 59 4.46 -14.01 10.47
C ALA A 59 5.85 -13.71 9.87
N ILE A 60 6.22 -12.43 9.76
CA ILE A 60 7.53 -12.01 9.25
C ILE A 60 8.66 -12.54 10.12
N THR A 61 8.56 -12.40 11.44
CA THR A 61 9.58 -12.87 12.39
C THR A 61 9.80 -14.37 12.27
N GLU A 62 8.73 -15.17 12.25
CA GLU A 62 8.83 -16.63 12.17
C GLU A 62 9.34 -17.11 10.79
N ILE A 63 8.88 -16.50 9.70
CA ILE A 63 9.39 -16.81 8.37
C ILE A 63 10.87 -16.46 8.27
N ALA A 64 11.30 -15.29 8.74
CA ALA A 64 12.70 -14.89 8.74
C ALA A 64 13.57 -15.87 9.55
N ALA A 65 13.10 -16.30 10.73
CA ALA A 65 13.81 -17.26 11.57
C ALA A 65 14.02 -18.62 10.86
N LEU A 66 13.03 -19.12 10.11
CA LEU A 66 13.17 -20.35 9.32
C LEU A 66 14.24 -20.24 8.22
N HIS A 67 14.50 -19.04 7.73
CA HIS A 67 15.57 -18.74 6.77
C HIS A 67 16.90 -18.38 7.45
N GLY A 68 16.99 -18.46 8.78
CA GLY A 68 18.18 -18.08 9.55
C GLY A 68 18.44 -16.57 9.57
N ILE A 69 17.43 -15.75 9.27
CA ILE A 69 17.50 -14.30 9.24
C ILE A 69 16.97 -13.74 10.55
N THR A 70 17.78 -12.92 11.23
CA THR A 70 17.29 -12.13 12.38
C THR A 70 16.63 -10.86 11.86
N ALA A 71 15.36 -10.66 12.19
CA ALA A 71 14.58 -9.48 11.83
C ALA A 71 14.18 -8.72 13.11
N ASP A 72 14.88 -7.63 13.41
CA ASP A 72 14.44 -6.67 14.43
C ASP A 72 13.50 -5.66 13.77
N LEU A 73 12.20 -5.84 14.02
CA LEU A 73 11.14 -5.03 13.45
C LEU A 73 10.94 -3.70 14.21
N ASP A 74 11.65 -3.49 15.32
CA ASP A 74 11.63 -2.27 16.12
C ASP A 74 12.89 -1.39 15.91
N ASP A 75 13.86 -1.89 15.14
CA ASP A 75 15.05 -1.13 14.73
C ASP A 75 14.62 0.12 13.92
N PRO A 76 15.04 1.34 14.30
CA PRO A 76 14.80 2.55 13.50
C PRO A 76 15.35 2.47 12.06
N GLY A 77 16.37 1.64 11.82
CA GLY A 77 16.93 1.35 10.51
C GLY A 77 16.27 0.19 9.77
N PHE A 78 15.19 -0.38 10.31
CA PHE A 78 14.50 -1.52 9.70
C PHE A 78 13.96 -1.19 8.31
N ASP A 79 14.41 -1.96 7.31
CA ASP A 79 13.93 -1.88 5.94
C ASP A 79 13.19 -3.16 5.56
N VAL A 80 11.87 -3.04 5.45
CA VAL A 80 10.99 -4.15 5.06
C VAL A 80 11.28 -4.64 3.65
N ALA A 81 11.65 -3.78 2.70
CA ALA A 81 11.93 -4.18 1.33
C ALA A 81 13.21 -5.01 1.28
N GLN A 82 14.23 -4.61 2.05
CA GLN A 82 15.45 -5.39 2.21
C GLN A 82 15.15 -6.78 2.81
N LEU A 83 14.32 -6.85 3.86
CA LEU A 83 13.93 -8.13 4.45
C LEU A 83 13.20 -9.02 3.45
N LEU A 84 12.19 -8.49 2.75
CA LEU A 84 11.45 -9.23 1.73
C LEU A 84 12.39 -9.76 0.63
N GLY A 85 13.37 -8.96 0.20
CA GLY A 85 14.41 -9.41 -0.73
C GLY A 85 15.22 -10.60 -0.21
N LYS A 86 15.56 -10.62 1.09
CA LYS A 86 16.27 -11.74 1.73
C LYS A 86 15.40 -13.00 1.87
N LEU A 87 14.09 -12.85 2.03
CA LEU A 87 13.14 -13.99 2.11
C LEU A 87 12.92 -14.69 0.76
N GLY A 88 13.27 -14.03 -0.36
CA GLY A 88 13.11 -14.60 -1.69
C GLY A 88 11.65 -15.00 -1.97
N PRO A 89 11.38 -16.20 -2.53
CA PRO A 89 10.02 -16.63 -2.87
C PRO A 89 9.04 -16.62 -1.69
N ALA A 90 9.52 -16.79 -0.44
CA ALA A 90 8.68 -16.77 0.75
C ALA A 90 8.09 -15.39 1.04
N ALA A 91 8.67 -14.32 0.49
CA ALA A 91 8.14 -12.96 0.61
C ALA A 91 6.69 -12.84 0.11
N SER A 92 6.31 -13.61 -0.91
CA SER A 92 4.95 -13.63 -1.48
C SER A 92 3.85 -13.94 -0.46
N LEU A 93 4.20 -14.61 0.65
CA LEU A 93 3.27 -14.93 1.74
C LEU A 93 2.85 -13.69 2.55
N VAL A 94 3.69 -12.64 2.59
CA VAL A 94 3.52 -11.49 3.51
C VAL A 94 3.64 -10.14 2.82
N GLU A 95 4.20 -10.05 1.61
CA GLU A 95 4.46 -8.78 0.91
C GLU A 95 3.20 -7.92 0.76
N ASN A 96 2.04 -8.53 0.50
CA ASN A 96 0.78 -7.82 0.32
C ASN A 96 0.10 -7.43 1.64
N THR A 97 0.77 -7.68 2.77
CA THR A 97 0.23 -7.41 4.12
C THR A 97 0.97 -6.29 4.86
N VAL A 98 2.10 -5.82 4.32
CA VAL A 98 2.96 -4.83 5.00
C VAL A 98 2.45 -3.40 4.86
N ARG A 99 1.61 -3.13 3.85
CA ARG A 99 0.96 -1.83 3.59
C ARG A 99 -0.40 -2.02 2.92
N ASN A 100 -1.20 -0.97 2.92
CA ASN A 100 -2.42 -0.91 2.13
C ASN A 100 -2.09 -0.83 0.63
N SER A 101 -3.04 -1.27 -0.18
CA SER A 101 -3.00 -1.20 -1.64
C SER A 101 -4.11 -0.27 -2.15
N SER A 102 -3.84 0.41 -3.26
CA SER A 102 -4.82 1.20 -4.04
C SER A 102 -5.47 0.35 -5.12
#